data_AF-A0A2V9VPC3-F1
#
_entry.id   AF-A0A2V9VPC3-F1
#
_cell.length_a   1.000
_cell.length_b   1.000
_cell.length_c   1.000
_cell.angle_alpha   90.00
_cell.angle_beta   90.00
_cell.angle_gamma   90.00
#
_symmetry.space_group_name_H-M   'P 1'
#
loop_
_entity.id
_entity.type
_entity.pdbx_description
1 polymer ?
#
loop_
_entity_poly.entity_id
_entity_poly.type
_entity_poly.pdbx_seq_one_letter_code
_entity_poly.pdbx_strand_id
1 'polypeptide(L)'
;MRLLGDILRQSLATLWAHKLRSFLTMFGIAWGVGSLLLLVGLGEGFRSGQAKQLATLGQDIMFVFPGRIPAVEGSLQSGQTYHFTYDDYVALRRDAHTLYATSKKLSS
;
A
#
# COMPACT_ATOMS: atom_id res chain seq x y z
N MET A 1 -27.84 -33.37 -33.87
CA MET A 1 -27.06 -33.46 -32.62
C MET A 1 -25.79 -34.33 -32.70
N ARG A 2 -25.71 -35.35 -33.59
CA ARG A 2 -24.50 -36.19 -33.75
C ARG A 2 -23.26 -35.44 -34.28
N LEU A 3 -23.46 -34.54 -35.24
CA LEU A 3 -22.38 -33.78 -35.89
C LEU A 3 -21.50 -32.98 -34.92
N LEU A 4 -22.09 -32.40 -33.86
CA LEU A 4 -21.33 -31.64 -32.85
C LEU A 4 -20.39 -32.56 -32.05
N GLY A 5 -20.86 -33.76 -31.70
CA GLY A 5 -20.04 -34.76 -31.02
C GLY A 5 -18.90 -35.28 -31.89
N ASP A 6 -19.14 -35.47 -33.18
CA ASP A 6 -18.12 -35.93 -34.13
C ASP A 6 -17.01 -34.88 -34.35
N ILE A 7 -17.38 -33.59 -34.47
CA ILE A 7 -16.43 -32.48 -34.59
C ILE A 7 -15.58 -32.34 -33.31
N LEU A 8 -16.20 -32.43 -32.13
CA LEU A 8 -15.47 -32.40 -30.85
C LEU A 8 -14.50 -33.58 -30.76
N ARG A 9 -14.95 -34.79 -31.10
CA ARG A 9 -14.11 -36.00 -31.08
C ARG A 9 -12.92 -35.90 -32.03
N GLN A 10 -13.13 -35.37 -33.24
CA GLN A 10 -12.08 -35.19 -34.23
C GLN A 10 -11.07 -34.11 -33.83
N SER A 11 -11.53 -32.99 -33.27
CA SER A 11 -10.64 -31.93 -32.74
C SER A 11 -9.77 -32.45 -31.59
N LEU A 12 -10.35 -33.22 -30.67
CA LEU A 12 -9.64 -33.79 -29.53
C LEU A 12 -8.61 -34.85 -29.97
N ALA A 13 -8.96 -35.69 -30.94
CA ALA A 13 -8.03 -36.64 -31.55
C ALA A 13 -6.83 -35.93 -32.23
N THR A 14 -7.09 -34.80 -32.89
CA THR A 14 -6.05 -34.00 -33.57
C THR A 14 -5.13 -33.31 -32.57
N LEU A 15 -5.68 -32.79 -31.46
CA LEU A 15 -4.87 -32.26 -30.36
C LEU A 15 -3.98 -33.34 -29.73
N TRP A 16 -4.46 -34.59 -29.67
CA TRP A 16 -3.72 -35.72 -29.12
C TRP A 16 -2.65 -36.27 -30.07
N ALA A 17 -2.82 -36.11 -31.38
CA ALA A 17 -1.82 -36.47 -32.38
C ALA A 17 -0.56 -35.57 -32.29
N HIS A 18 -0.72 -34.31 -31.89
CA HIS A 18 0.38 -33.35 -31.73
C HIS A 18 0.65 -33.01 -30.26
N LYS A 19 1.01 -34.04 -29.47
CA LYS A 19 1.21 -33.96 -28.02
C LYS A 19 2.13 -32.81 -27.58
N LEU A 20 3.30 -32.64 -28.20
CA LEU A 20 4.27 -31.62 -27.78
C LEU A 20 3.76 -30.19 -28.04
N ARG A 21 3.14 -29.96 -29.21
CA ARG A 21 2.63 -28.64 -29.58
C ARG A 21 1.44 -28.23 -28.72
N SER A 22 0.46 -29.11 -28.57
CA SER A 22 -0.72 -28.87 -27.73
C SER A 22 -0.33 -28.71 -26.25
N PHE A 23 0.63 -29.50 -25.77
CA PHE A 23 1.11 -29.40 -24.39
C PHE A 23 1.76 -28.04 -24.13
N LEU A 24 2.65 -27.58 -25.01
CA LEU A 24 3.38 -26.34 -24.79
C LEU A 24 2.47 -25.10 -24.82
N THR A 25 1.44 -25.08 -25.68
CA THR A 25 0.47 -23.98 -25.72
C THR A 25 -0.46 -23.97 -24.52
N MET A 26 -0.97 -25.13 -24.11
CA MET A 26 -1.80 -25.25 -22.89
C MET A 26 -0.99 -24.91 -21.62
N PHE A 27 0.25 -25.40 -21.54
CA PHE A 27 1.15 -25.09 -20.44
C PHE A 27 1.45 -23.60 -20.36
N GLY A 28 1.75 -22.95 -21.49
CA GLY A 28 2.01 -21.51 -21.54
C GLY A 28 0.83 -20.68 -21.03
N ILE A 29 -0.40 -21.02 -21.43
CA ILE A 29 -1.61 -20.32 -20.97
C ILE A 29 -1.84 -20.58 -19.47
N ALA A 30 -1.74 -21.84 -19.02
CA ALA A 30 -1.93 -22.19 -17.62
C ALA A 30 -0.90 -21.50 -16.70
N TRP A 31 0.36 -21.48 -17.12
CA TRP A 31 1.44 -20.80 -16.40
C TRP A 31 1.27 -19.28 -16.42
N GLY A 32 0.85 -18.71 -17.55
CA GLY A 32 0.57 -17.29 -17.68
C GLY A 32 -0.52 -16.82 -16.72
N VAL A 33 -1.66 -17.51 -16.70
CA VAL A 33 -2.78 -17.19 -15.78
C VAL A 33 -2.36 -17.43 -14.33
N GLY A 34 -1.62 -18.52 -14.05
CA GLY A 34 -1.14 -18.83 -12.71
C GLY A 34 -0.22 -17.74 -12.14
N SER A 35 0.75 -17.27 -12.92
CA SER A 35 1.66 -16.20 -12.49
C SER A 35 0.95 -14.86 -12.26
N LEU A 36 -0.04 -14.53 -13.10
CA LEU A 36 -0.88 -13.34 -12.91
C LEU A 36 -1.67 -13.41 -11.60
N LEU A 37 -2.34 -14.54 -11.33
CA LEU A 37 -3.11 -14.73 -10.09
C LEU A 37 -2.21 -14.65 -8.85
N LEU A 38 -1.02 -15.26 -8.91
CA LEU A 38 -0.04 -15.18 -7.83
C LEU A 38 0.40 -13.74 -7.58
N LEU A 39 0.74 -12.99 -8.62
CA LEU A 39 1.15 -11.60 -8.50
C LEU A 39 0.05 -10.72 -7.90
N VAL A 40 -1.19 -10.85 -8.38
CA VAL A 40 -2.33 -10.09 -7.86
C VAL A 40 -2.61 -10.45 -6.40
N GLY A 41 -2.62 -11.74 -6.07
CA GLY A 41 -2.82 -12.21 -4.70
C GLY A 41 -1.74 -11.71 -3.74
N LEU A 42 -0.48 -11.75 -4.17
CA LEU A 42 0.64 -11.18 -3.40
C LEU A 42 0.55 -9.66 -3.28
N GLY A 43 0.20 -8.96 -4.35
CA GLY A 43 0.08 -7.50 -4.35
C GLY A 43 -0.99 -6.99 -3.39
N GLU A 44 -2.20 -7.56 -3.47
CA GLU A 44 -3.29 -7.21 -2.55
C GLU A 44 -2.99 -7.68 -1.11
N GLY A 45 -2.38 -8.85 -0.95
CA GLY A 45 -1.96 -9.37 0.35
C GLY A 45 -0.92 -8.48 1.02
N PHE A 46 0.09 -8.01 0.27
CA PHE A 46 1.12 -7.11 0.76
C PHE A 46 0.54 -5.74 1.11
N ARG A 47 -0.32 -5.18 0.25
CA ARG A 47 -1.01 -3.91 0.50
C ARG A 47 -1.85 -3.96 1.77
N SER A 48 -2.67 -4.99 1.91
CA SER A 48 -3.48 -5.21 3.13
C SER A 48 -2.60 -5.45 4.36
N GLY A 49 -1.54 -6.25 4.22
CA GLY A 49 -0.61 -6.57 5.31
C GLY A 49 0.10 -5.31 5.84
N GLN A 50 0.69 -4.52 4.95
CA GLN A 50 1.30 -3.24 5.27
C GLN A 50 0.28 -2.28 5.88
N ALA A 51 -0.92 -2.16 5.30
CA ALA A 51 -1.97 -1.30 5.85
C ALA A 51 -2.36 -1.70 7.29
N LYS A 52 -2.43 -2.99 7.60
CA LYS A 52 -2.69 -3.48 8.97
C LYS A 52 -1.53 -3.18 9.93
N GLN A 53 -0.29 -3.35 9.48
CA GLN A 53 0.89 -3.01 10.28
C GLN A 53 1.01 -1.50 10.55
N LEU A 54 0.69 -0.67 9.55
CA LEU A 54 0.61 0.78 9.72
C LEU A 54 -0.58 1.17 10.62
N ALA A 55 -1.72 0.49 10.49
CA ALA A 55 -2.86 0.72 11.37
C ALA A 55 -2.53 0.40 12.84
N THR A 56 -1.67 -0.59 13.12
CA THR A 56 -1.16 -0.84 14.48
C THR A 56 -0.25 0.26 15.03
N LEU A 57 0.36 1.09 14.17
CA LEU A 57 1.06 2.31 14.61
C LEU A 57 0.07 3.44 14.97
N GLY A 58 -1.17 3.36 14.48
CA GLY A 58 -2.24 4.34 14.65
C GLY A 58 -2.65 4.93 13.30
N GLN A 59 -3.96 4.98 13.01
CA GLN A 59 -4.46 5.50 11.74
C GLN A 59 -4.37 7.04 11.61
N ASP A 60 -4.18 7.76 12.72
CA ASP A 60 -4.18 9.24 12.77
C ASP A 60 -3.05 9.80 13.65
N ILE A 61 -1.82 9.34 13.42
CA ILE A 61 -0.62 9.88 14.10
C ILE A 61 0.07 10.95 13.25
N MET A 62 0.17 12.16 13.79
CA MET A 62 0.92 13.28 13.21
C MET A 62 2.15 13.56 14.05
N PHE A 63 3.34 13.46 13.44
CA PHE A 63 4.60 13.85 14.06
C PHE A 63 4.91 15.31 13.73
N VAL A 64 5.06 16.15 14.76
CA VAL A 64 5.46 17.55 14.61
C VAL A 64 6.88 17.72 15.13
N PHE A 65 7.77 18.24 14.29
CA PHE A 65 9.15 18.50 14.63
C PHE A 65 9.40 20.01 14.72
N PRO A 66 10.23 20.48 15.66
CA PRO A 66 10.53 21.90 15.78
C PRO A 66 11.28 22.38 14.54
N GLY A 67 10.69 23.35 13.84
CA GLY A 67 11.28 23.99 12.67
C GLY A 67 12.12 25.22 13.05
N ARG A 68 12.86 25.75 12.08
CA ARG A 68 13.48 27.08 12.18
C ARG A 68 12.45 28.13 11.80
N ILE A 69 12.38 29.22 12.56
CA ILE A 69 11.46 30.32 12.26
C ILE A 69 11.88 30.93 10.91
N PRO A 70 10.99 30.98 9.90
CA PRO A 70 11.32 31.60 8.62
C PRO A 70 11.69 33.08 8.83
N ALA A 71 12.69 33.54 8.08
CA ALA A 71 13.17 34.91 8.19
C ALA A 71 12.08 35.89 7.72
N VAL A 72 11.37 36.50 8.66
CA VAL A 72 10.42 37.59 8.39
C VAL A 72 11.15 38.91 8.53
N GLU A 73 11.05 39.77 7.52
CA GLU A 73 11.67 41.09 7.49
C GLU A 73 11.13 41.93 8.68
N GLY A 74 12.03 42.39 9.56
CA GLY A 74 11.69 43.09 10.81
C GLY A 74 11.56 42.21 12.06
N SER A 75 11.71 40.89 11.96
CA SER A 75 11.72 39.97 13.12
C SER A 75 13.13 39.75 13.67
N LEU A 76 13.35 40.14 14.93
CA LEU A 76 14.59 39.87 15.69
C LEU A 76 14.78 38.38 16.04
N GLN A 77 13.76 37.54 15.79
CA GLN A 77 13.80 36.09 16.04
C GLN A 77 14.13 35.28 14.78
N SER A 78 14.43 35.95 13.67
CA SER A 78 14.86 35.34 12.42
C SER A 78 16.06 34.40 12.63
N GLY A 79 15.89 33.11 12.30
CA GLY A 79 16.95 32.10 12.39
C GLY A 79 17.08 31.36 13.73
N GLN A 80 16.27 31.67 14.74
CA GLN A 80 16.25 30.91 16.00
C GLN A 80 15.53 29.57 15.82
N THR A 81 16.04 28.53 16.49
CA THR A 81 15.38 27.22 16.58
C THR A 81 14.15 27.38 17.48
N TYR A 82 12.96 27.14 16.96
CA TYR A 82 11.75 27.20 17.76
C TYR A 82 11.66 25.94 18.63
N HIS A 83 11.72 26.10 19.95
CA HIS A 83 11.59 24.98 20.88
C HIS A 83 10.14 24.86 21.34
N PHE A 84 9.56 23.66 21.22
CA PHE A 84 8.23 23.39 21.74
C PHE A 84 8.23 23.49 23.26
N THR A 85 7.46 24.44 23.78
CA THR A 85 7.29 24.67 25.21
C THR A 85 6.08 23.88 25.72
N TYR A 86 5.98 23.69 27.04
CA TYR A 86 4.82 23.03 27.65
C TYR A 86 3.53 23.81 27.43
N ASP A 87 3.59 25.14 27.36
CA ASP A 87 2.43 25.99 27.08
C ASP A 87 1.84 25.74 25.69
N ASP A 88 2.70 25.48 24.69
CA ASP A 88 2.26 25.12 23.33
C ASP A 88 1.47 23.79 23.35
N TYR A 89 1.89 22.83 24.18
CA TYR A 89 1.18 21.57 24.37
C TYR A 89 -0.22 21.79 24.99
N VAL A 90 -0.32 22.68 25.98
CA VAL A 90 -1.60 23.00 26.64
C VAL A 90 -2.53 23.75 25.67
N ALA A 91 -2.00 24.68 24.89
CA ALA A 91 -2.75 25.41 23.86
C ALA A 91 -3.28 24.46 22.78
N LEU A 92 -2.43 23.57 22.25
CA LEU A 92 -2.83 22.53 21.29
C LEU A 92 -3.92 21.62 21.85
N ARG A 93 -3.80 21.17 23.11
CA ARG A 93 -4.81 20.33 23.75
C ARG A 93 -6.15 21.04 23.96
N ARG A 94 -6.13 22.38 24.13
CA ARG A 94 -7.34 23.17 24.39
C ARG A 94 -8.06 23.58 23.11
N ASP A 95 -7.33 24.03 22.10
CA ASP A 95 -7.90 24.67 20.91
C ASP A 95 -7.97 23.75 19.68
N ALA A 96 -7.20 22.66 19.65
CA ALA A 96 -7.24 21.73 18.51
C ALA A 96 -8.38 20.71 18.68
N HIS A 97 -9.57 21.07 18.21
CA HIS A 97 -10.75 20.20 18.24
C HIS A 97 -10.65 18.93 17.38
N THR A 98 -9.66 18.85 16.49
CA THR A 98 -9.42 17.71 15.58
C THR A 98 -8.39 16.70 16.10
N LEU A 99 -7.68 17.00 17.21
CA LEU A 99 -6.66 16.11 17.75
C LEU A 99 -7.24 15.22 18.86
N TYR A 100 -7.20 13.90 18.67
CA TYR A 100 -7.76 12.94 19.62
C TYR A 100 -6.86 12.72 20.85
N ALA A 101 -5.54 12.78 20.67
CA ALA A 101 -4.56 12.70 21.75
C ALA A 101 -3.23 13.34 21.33
N THR A 102 -2.63 14.14 22.22
CA THR A 102 -1.29 14.71 22.04
C THR A 102 -0.37 14.12 23.11
N SER A 103 0.77 13.56 22.70
CA SER A 103 1.80 13.04 23.59
C SER A 103 3.09 13.85 23.44
N LYS A 104 3.66 14.31 24.56
CA LYS A 104 4.88 15.11 24.58
C LYS A 104 6.11 14.19 24.60
N LYS A 105 6.94 14.23 23.56
CA LYS A 105 8.30 13.69 23.61
C LYS A 105 9.27 14.82 23.93
N LEU A 106 9.50 15.05 25.21
CA LEU A 106 10.46 16.06 25.67
C LEU A 106 11.87 15.54 25.37
N SER A 107 12.57 16.17 24.41
CA SER A 107 14.02 16.05 24.34
C SER A 107 14.57 16.69 25.61
N SER A 108 15.21 15.88 26.43
CA SER A 108 16.00 16.38 27.56
C SER A 108 17.21 17.17 27.07
#